data_AF-A0A6L2R6P8-F1
#
_entry.id   AF-A0A6L2R6P8-F1
#
_cell.length_a   1.000
_cell.length_b   1.000
_cell.length_c   1.000
_cell.angle_alpha   90.00
_cell.angle_beta   90.00
_cell.angle_gamma   90.00
#
_symmetry.space_group_name_H-M   'P 1'
#
loop_
_entity.id
_entity.type
_entity.pdbx_description
1 polymer ?
#
loop_
_entity_poly.entity_id
_entity_poly.type
_entity_poly.pdbx_seq_one_letter_code
_entity_poly.pdbx_strand_id
1 'polypeptide(L)'
;MYNAKAVIFGILIFVGLCASPFWASFIGRDYKSTDIVLPKNEKNCIEDADFMRSQHMRLLNEWRDEALRNENRVYTALDGKKWVISLQNTCLKCHNSYEDFCQKCHVANSVYPYCWTCHIIPKGGK
;
A
#
# COMPACT_ATOMS: atom_id res chain seq x y z
N MET A 1 34.23 -12.51 -38.55
CA MET A 1 33.55 -11.50 -37.69
C MET A 1 34.61 -10.52 -37.19
N TYR A 2 34.79 -9.39 -37.89
CA TYR A 2 35.78 -8.37 -37.52
C TYR A 2 35.33 -7.68 -36.21
N ASN A 3 36.26 -7.42 -35.29
CA ASN A 3 36.03 -6.74 -34.00
C ASN A 3 35.12 -7.44 -32.97
N ALA A 4 34.89 -8.75 -33.08
CA ALA A 4 34.08 -9.51 -32.12
C ALA A 4 34.52 -9.30 -30.65
N LYS A 5 35.82 -9.16 -30.39
CA LYS A 5 36.37 -8.86 -29.05
C LYS A 5 35.91 -7.50 -28.51
N ALA A 6 35.88 -6.46 -29.35
CA ALA A 6 35.44 -5.13 -28.96
C ALA A 6 33.92 -5.10 -28.70
N VAL A 7 33.14 -5.83 -29.51
CA VAL A 7 31.69 -5.97 -29.33
C VAL A 7 31.36 -6.71 -28.03
N ILE A 8 32.03 -7.84 -27.76
CA ILE A 8 31.84 -8.60 -26.52
C ILE A 8 32.20 -7.75 -25.30
N PHE A 9 33.30 -6.99 -25.35
CA PHE A 9 33.70 -6.10 -24.27
C PHE A 9 32.65 -5.00 -24.00
N GLY A 10 32.11 -4.37 -25.05
CA GLY A 10 31.04 -3.39 -24.92
C GLY A 10 29.75 -3.96 -24.32
N ILE A 11 29.38 -5.18 -24.72
CA ILE A 11 28.21 -5.88 -24.16
C ILE A 11 28.40 -6.16 -22.67
N LEU A 12 29.59 -6.62 -22.24
CA LEU A 12 29.85 -6.89 -20.83
C LEU A 12 29.76 -5.63 -19.98
N ILE A 13 30.28 -4.50 -20.46
CA ILE A 13 30.14 -3.20 -19.77
C ILE A 13 28.68 -2.78 -19.70
N PHE A 14 27.95 -2.88 -20.82
CA PHE A 14 26.54 -2.52 -20.88
C PHE A 14 25.68 -3.35 -19.91
N VAL A 15 25.88 -4.67 -19.89
CA VAL A 15 25.18 -5.57 -18.96
C VAL A 15 25.57 -5.24 -17.52
N GLY A 16 26.84 -4.97 -17.23
CA GLY A 16 27.29 -4.56 -15.90
C GLY A 16 26.63 -3.26 -15.43
N LEU A 17 26.54 -2.25 -16.31
CA LEU A 17 25.86 -0.98 -16.01
C LEU A 17 24.35 -1.15 -15.82
N CYS A 18 23.68 -1.92 -16.68
CA CYS A 18 22.27 -2.24 -16.53
C CYS A 18 21.97 -3.09 -15.29
N ALA A 19 22.90 -3.95 -14.89
CA ALA A 19 22.80 -4.75 -13.67
C ALA A 19 23.22 -3.98 -12.40
N SER A 20 23.85 -2.81 -12.55
CA SER A 20 24.35 -2.02 -11.42
C SER A 20 23.29 -1.64 -10.39
N PRO A 21 22.01 -1.33 -10.73
CA PRO A 21 20.99 -1.06 -9.73
C PRO A 21 20.69 -2.28 -8.86
N PHE A 22 20.73 -3.50 -9.42
CA PHE A 22 20.50 -4.72 -8.66
C PHE A 22 21.63 -5.00 -7.67
N TRP A 23 22.88 -4.79 -8.08
CA TRP A 23 24.04 -4.90 -7.17
C TRP A 23 24.01 -3.82 -6.09
N ALA A 24 23.66 -2.58 -6.44
CA ALA A 24 23.49 -1.50 -5.49
C ALA A 24 22.33 -1.74 -4.52
N SER A 25 21.24 -2.36 -4.95
CA SER A 25 20.13 -2.76 -4.10
C SER A 25 20.48 -3.93 -3.18
N PHE A 26 21.32 -4.88 -3.62
CA PHE A 26 21.76 -6.02 -2.81
C PHE A 26 22.74 -5.62 -1.70
N ILE A 27 23.57 -4.60 -1.95
CA ILE A 27 24.51 -4.01 -0.97
C ILE A 27 23.82 -2.88 -0.17
N GLY A 28 22.68 -2.39 -0.67
CA GLY A 28 21.90 -1.28 -0.11
C GLY A 28 21.21 -1.62 1.20
N ARG A 29 20.81 -0.57 1.93
CA ARG A 29 20.25 -0.64 3.28
C ARG A 29 18.95 -1.45 3.33
N ASP A 30 18.76 -2.15 4.45
CA ASP A 30 17.49 -2.76 4.81
C ASP A 30 16.34 -1.75 4.73
N TYR A 31 15.21 -2.21 4.21
CA TYR A 31 13.98 -1.44 4.19
C TYR A 31 13.57 -1.11 5.63
N LYS A 32 13.67 0.18 6.01
CA LYS A 32 13.14 0.63 7.29
C LYS A 32 11.62 0.63 7.18
N SER A 33 10.97 -0.21 7.98
CA SER A 33 9.50 -0.23 8.06
C SER A 33 8.98 1.18 8.37
N THR A 34 7.87 1.55 7.76
CA THR A 34 7.16 2.78 8.12
C THR A 34 6.81 2.73 9.61
N ASP A 35 7.30 3.69 10.40
CA ASP A 35 7.09 3.79 11.85
C ASP A 35 5.61 4.12 12.19
N ILE A 36 4.68 3.23 11.83
CA ILE A 36 3.23 3.38 11.97
C ILE A 36 2.78 3.18 13.41
N VAL A 37 1.77 3.95 13.83
CA VAL A 37 1.11 3.75 15.13
C VAL A 37 -0.06 2.80 14.92
N LEU A 38 0.01 1.61 15.50
CA LEU A 38 -1.08 0.64 15.44
C LEU A 38 -2.27 1.09 16.30
N PRO A 39 -3.51 0.76 15.88
CA PRO A 39 -4.68 0.98 16.72
C PRO A 39 -4.51 0.27 18.07
N LYS A 40 -4.80 0.99 19.16
CA LYS A 40 -4.60 0.49 20.54
C LYS A 40 -5.63 -0.58 20.96
N ASN A 41 -6.82 -0.53 20.36
CA ASN A 41 -7.99 -1.22 20.91
C ASN A 41 -8.40 -2.48 20.13
N GLU A 42 -7.82 -2.73 18.95
CA GLU A 42 -8.22 -3.87 18.11
C GLU A 42 -7.00 -4.48 17.42
N LYS A 43 -6.91 -5.82 17.45
CA LYS A 43 -5.83 -6.57 16.79
C LYS A 43 -6.13 -6.82 15.32
N ASN A 44 -7.40 -7.08 15.00
CA ASN A 44 -7.88 -7.31 13.64
C ASN A 44 -9.11 -6.44 13.42
N CYS A 45 -9.06 -5.53 12.46
CA CYS A 45 -10.21 -4.70 12.12
C CYS A 45 -11.08 -5.38 11.07
N ILE A 46 -10.67 -5.39 9.80
CA ILE A 46 -11.46 -6.05 8.72
C ILE A 46 -10.87 -7.40 8.37
N GLU A 47 -9.58 -7.41 8.05
CA GLU A 47 -8.78 -8.59 7.75
C GLU A 47 -7.47 -8.50 8.55
N ASP A 48 -6.66 -9.55 8.48
CA ASP A 48 -5.34 -9.57 9.11
C ASP A 48 -4.35 -8.58 8.44
N ALA A 49 -3.21 -8.37 9.11
CA ALA A 49 -2.21 -7.42 8.66
C ALA A 49 -1.56 -7.80 7.30
N ASP A 50 -1.45 -9.08 6.99
CA ASP A 50 -0.79 -9.55 5.77
C ASP A 50 -1.72 -9.40 4.55
N PHE A 51 -3.01 -9.66 4.75
CA PHE A 51 -4.04 -9.31 3.78
C PHE A 51 -4.05 -7.81 3.53
N MET A 52 -4.07 -6.98 4.58
CA MET A 52 -4.11 -5.53 4.41
C MET A 52 -2.86 -5.01 3.69
N ARG A 53 -1.65 -5.50 4.01
CA ARG A 53 -0.44 -5.07 3.28
C ARG A 53 -0.47 -5.38 1.80
N SER A 54 -1.03 -6.52 1.40
CA SER A 54 -1.03 -6.96 0.00
C SER A 54 -2.26 -6.52 -0.79
N GLN A 55 -3.41 -6.37 -0.15
CA GLN A 55 -4.71 -6.18 -0.80
C GLN A 55 -5.43 -4.88 -0.44
N HIS A 56 -4.91 -4.04 0.47
CA HIS A 56 -5.63 -2.87 0.99
C HIS A 56 -6.25 -1.98 -0.10
N MET A 57 -5.47 -1.60 -1.12
CA MET A 57 -5.97 -0.74 -2.19
C MET A 57 -6.97 -1.43 -3.11
N ARG A 58 -6.82 -2.75 -3.32
CA ARG A 58 -7.80 -3.52 -4.08
C ARG A 58 -9.13 -3.56 -3.35
N LEU A 59 -9.12 -3.87 -2.05
CA LEU A 59 -10.30 -3.87 -1.20
C LEU A 59 -11.01 -2.51 -1.24
N LEU A 60 -10.28 -1.40 -1.11
CA LEU A 60 -10.87 -0.06 -1.16
C LEU A 60 -11.51 0.27 -2.53
N ASN A 61 -10.91 -0.15 -3.63
CA ASN A 61 -11.47 0.06 -4.97
C ASN A 61 -12.74 -0.78 -5.17
N GLU A 62 -12.71 -2.05 -4.77
CA GLU A 62 -13.87 -2.94 -4.79
C GLU A 62 -15.00 -2.36 -3.93
N TRP A 63 -14.70 -1.93 -2.71
CA TRP A 63 -15.65 -1.28 -1.81
C TRP A 63 -16.27 -0.02 -2.41
N ARG A 64 -15.47 0.80 -3.09
CA ARG A 64 -15.97 1.99 -3.78
C ARG A 64 -16.96 1.60 -4.88
N ASP A 65 -16.62 0.62 -5.71
CA ASP A 65 -17.45 0.20 -6.83
C ASP A 65 -18.73 -0.51 -6.34
N GLU A 66 -18.63 -1.36 -5.33
CA GLU A 66 -19.79 -1.97 -4.66
C GLU A 66 -20.74 -0.90 -4.12
N ALA A 67 -20.20 0.12 -3.45
CA ALA A 67 -21.02 1.16 -2.86
C ALA A 67 -21.63 2.11 -3.91
N LEU A 68 -20.85 2.53 -4.90
CA LEU A 68 -21.28 3.59 -5.82
C LEU A 68 -21.96 3.07 -7.09
N ARG A 69 -21.66 1.84 -7.52
CA ARG A 69 -22.17 1.27 -8.77
C ARG A 69 -23.20 0.17 -8.54
N ASN A 70 -22.98 -0.67 -7.54
CA ASN A 70 -23.79 -1.87 -7.31
C ASN A 70 -24.79 -1.71 -6.15
N GLU A 71 -24.78 -0.56 -5.46
CA GLU A 71 -25.59 -0.26 -4.28
C GLU A 71 -25.41 -1.27 -3.12
N ASN A 72 -24.37 -2.09 -3.17
CA ASN A 72 -24.05 -3.04 -2.12
C ASN A 72 -23.23 -2.35 -1.02
N ARG A 73 -23.68 -2.49 0.23
CA ARG A 73 -23.07 -1.86 1.41
C ARG A 73 -22.50 -2.89 2.38
N VAL A 74 -22.47 -4.18 2.04
CA VAL A 74 -22.06 -5.25 2.96
C VAL A 74 -20.89 -6.02 2.37
N TYR A 75 -19.77 -6.03 3.09
CA TYR A 75 -18.61 -6.86 2.82
C TYR A 75 -18.58 -8.03 3.82
N THR A 76 -18.18 -9.22 3.38
CA THR A 76 -17.96 -10.37 4.26
C THR A 76 -16.47 -10.69 4.27
N ALA A 77 -15.85 -10.60 5.44
CA ALA A 77 -14.43 -10.88 5.64
C ALA A 77 -14.14 -12.38 5.56
N LEU A 78 -12.85 -12.74 5.46
CA LEU A 78 -12.41 -14.15 5.40
C LEU A 78 -12.80 -14.94 6.65
N ASP A 79 -12.93 -14.27 7.79
CA ASP A 79 -13.41 -14.85 9.05
C ASP A 79 -14.94 -14.99 9.12
N GLY A 80 -15.66 -14.61 8.06
CA GLY A 80 -17.11 -14.65 7.95
C GLY A 80 -17.83 -13.45 8.59
N LYS A 81 -17.11 -12.50 9.21
CA LYS A 81 -17.74 -11.30 9.77
C LYS A 81 -18.21 -10.36 8.66
N LYS A 82 -19.38 -9.75 8.89
CA LYS A 82 -19.95 -8.76 7.98
C LYS A 82 -19.59 -7.36 8.42
N TRP A 83 -19.17 -6.56 7.46
CA TRP A 83 -18.76 -5.17 7.63
C TRP A 83 -19.57 -4.25 6.72
N VAL A 84 -19.91 -3.07 7.23
CA VAL A 84 -20.49 -2.03 6.39
C VAL A 84 -19.39 -1.44 5.52
N ILE A 85 -19.62 -1.41 4.21
CA ILE A 85 -18.73 -0.75 3.24
C ILE A 85 -18.81 0.76 3.47
N SER A 86 -17.87 1.29 4.25
CA SER A 86 -17.79 2.70 4.58
C SER A 86 -16.42 3.05 5.15
N LEU A 87 -15.74 4.01 4.53
CA LEU A 87 -14.47 4.50 5.08
C LEU A 87 -14.64 5.06 6.50
N GLN A 88 -15.61 5.95 6.68
CA GLN A 88 -15.84 6.67 7.94
C GLN A 88 -16.47 5.80 9.03
N ASN A 89 -17.47 4.99 8.69
CA ASN A 89 -18.21 4.21 9.68
C ASN A 89 -17.53 2.88 10.05
N THR A 90 -16.50 2.48 9.29
CA THR A 90 -15.83 1.19 9.47
C THR A 90 -14.31 1.37 9.62
N CYS A 91 -13.58 1.73 8.57
CA CYS A 91 -12.11 1.76 8.62
C CYS A 91 -11.58 2.80 9.62
N LEU A 92 -12.16 4.01 9.66
CA LEU A 92 -11.71 5.10 10.53
C LEU A 92 -12.03 4.89 12.01
N LYS A 93 -12.86 3.90 12.37
CA LYS A 93 -13.05 3.50 13.78
C LYS A 93 -11.78 2.89 14.38
N CYS A 94 -11.00 2.20 13.54
CA CYS A 94 -9.70 1.68 13.91
C CYS A 94 -8.57 2.66 13.53
N HIS A 95 -8.62 3.20 12.32
CA HIS A 95 -7.60 4.11 11.79
C HIS A 95 -7.98 5.57 12.07
N ASN A 96 -8.00 5.93 13.35
CA ASN A 96 -8.50 7.22 13.82
C ASN A 96 -7.56 8.42 13.52
N SER A 97 -6.28 8.16 13.24
CA SER A 97 -5.30 9.19 12.86
C SER A 97 -4.76 8.90 11.45
N TYR A 98 -5.14 9.76 10.50
CA TYR A 98 -4.60 9.67 9.14
C TYR A 98 -3.09 9.90 9.13
N GLU A 99 -2.61 10.89 9.86
CA GLU A 99 -1.20 11.30 9.89
C GLU A 99 -0.29 10.21 10.48
N ASP A 100 -0.74 9.54 11.55
CA ASP A 100 0.07 8.56 12.26
C ASP A 100 0.11 7.17 11.62
N PHE A 101 -0.85 6.88 10.72
CA PHE A 101 -1.02 5.57 10.10
C PHE A 101 -1.07 5.67 8.57
N CYS A 102 -2.20 6.11 8.01
CA CYS A 102 -2.46 6.05 6.56
C CYS A 102 -1.42 6.85 5.77
N GLN A 103 -1.10 8.06 6.22
CA GLN A 103 -0.20 8.97 5.54
C GLN A 103 1.21 8.39 5.39
N LYS A 104 1.72 7.66 6.40
CA LYS A 104 3.06 7.08 6.36
C LYS A 104 3.20 6.08 5.21
N CYS A 105 2.19 5.24 5.01
CA CYS A 105 2.15 4.30 3.88
C CYS A 105 2.02 5.04 2.53
N HIS A 106 1.15 6.04 2.45
CA HIS A 106 0.94 6.81 1.22
C HIS A 106 2.19 7.59 0.81
N VAL A 107 2.87 8.25 1.76
CA VAL A 107 4.14 8.95 1.52
C VAL A 107 5.25 7.97 1.14
N ALA A 108 5.38 6.85 1.86
CA ALA A 108 6.40 5.85 1.54
C ALA A 108 6.24 5.24 0.13
N ASN A 109 4.99 5.11 -0.34
CA ASN A 109 4.70 4.62 -1.69
C ASN A 109 4.55 5.75 -2.73
N SER A 110 4.75 7.02 -2.36
CA SER A 110 4.54 8.18 -3.24
C SER A 110 3.15 8.23 -3.88
N VAL A 111 2.12 7.79 -3.15
CA VAL A 111 0.72 7.77 -3.60
C VAL A 111 -0.06 8.87 -2.91
N TYR A 112 -0.80 9.65 -3.68
CA TYR A 112 -1.68 10.71 -3.19
C TYR A 112 -3.14 10.35 -3.51
N PRO A 113 -3.89 9.76 -2.56
CA PRO A 113 -5.26 9.34 -2.81
C PRO A 113 -6.16 10.54 -3.12
N TYR A 114 -6.92 10.43 -4.21
CA TYR A 114 -7.95 11.43 -4.52
C TYR A 114 -9.23 11.23 -3.69
N CYS A 115 -9.33 10.18 -2.87
CA CYS A 115 -10.48 9.95 -1.99
C CYS A 115 -10.83 11.19 -1.14
N TRP A 116 -9.81 11.96 -0.76
CA TRP A 116 -9.92 13.18 0.05
C TRP A 116 -10.47 14.39 -0.69
N THR A 117 -10.63 14.34 -2.02
CA THR A 117 -11.36 15.38 -2.74
C THR A 117 -12.84 15.38 -2.37
N CYS A 118 -13.35 14.24 -1.92
CA CYS A 118 -14.75 14.05 -1.52
C CYS A 118 -14.90 13.72 -0.04
N HIS A 119 -13.88 13.13 0.60
CA HIS A 119 -13.92 12.74 2.01
C HIS A 119 -13.14 13.68 2.92
N ILE A 120 -13.66 13.88 4.14
CA ILE A 120 -12.98 14.64 5.19
C ILE A 120 -11.82 13.82 5.74
N ILE A 121 -10.61 14.39 5.71
CA ILE A 121 -9.42 13.78 6.32
C ILE A 121 -9.62 13.80 7.85
N PRO A 122 -9.59 12.65 8.52
CA PRO A 122 -9.61 12.61 9.98
C PRO A 122 -8.27 13.15 10.50
N LYS A 123 -8.29 14.39 10.98
CA LYS A 123 -7.21 14.92 11.82
C LYS A 123 -7.39 14.27 13.19
N GLY A 124 -6.44 13.43 13.58
CA GLY A 124 -6.53 12.52 14.75
C GLY A 124 -7.46 13.03 15.85
N GLY A 125 -8.49 12.26 16.15
CA GLY A 125 -9.37 12.55 17.29
C GLY A 125 -8.58 12.38 18.60
N LYS A 126 -8.70 13.37 19.49
CA LYS A 126 -8.21 13.27 20.88
C LYS A 126 -8.80 12.06 21.60
#